data_AF-A0A4U4EC99-F1
#
_entry.id   AF-A0A4U4EC99-F1
#
_cell.length_a   1.000
_cell.length_b   1.000
_cell.length_c   1.000
_cell.angle_alpha   90.00
_cell.angle_beta   90.00
_cell.angle_gamma   90.00
#
_symmetry.space_group_name_H-M   'P 1'
#
loop_
_entity.id
_entity.type
_entity.pdbx_description
1 polymer ?
#
loop_
_entity_poly.entity_id
_entity_poly.type
_entity_poly.pdbx_seq_one_letter_code
_entity_poly.pdbx_strand_id
1 'polypeptide(L)'
;LQPGTYTLTETYTPEGYQGLKQSVTVVIQEDGTVTINGTVVEDVLVDGDDNNQISLDVTNKAKVPLPETGGSGRIGVYLAGAIALGISGVYLFMRNHGKDVMK
;
A
#
# COMPACT_ATOMS: atom_id res chain seq x y z
N LEU A 1 28.54 -5.03 22.81
CA LEU A 1 28.55 -3.82 21.94
C LEU A 1 29.10 -2.67 22.76
N GLN A 2 29.87 -1.76 22.16
CA GLN A 2 30.33 -0.56 22.87
C GLN A 2 29.23 0.51 22.86
N PRO A 3 29.26 1.50 23.78
CA PRO A 3 28.43 2.69 23.66
C PRO A 3 28.58 3.33 22.28
N GLY A 4 27.47 3.74 21.70
CA GLY A 4 27.43 4.26 20.33
C GLY A 4 26.05 4.26 19.71
N THR A 5 25.98 4.80 18.50
CA THR A 5 24.76 4.84 17.68
C THR A 5 24.85 3.78 16.59
N TYR A 6 23.87 2.89 16.57
CA TYR A 6 23.73 1.79 15.62
C TYR A 6 22.47 1.97 14.78
N THR A 7 22.53 1.53 13.54
CA THR A 7 21.40 1.60 12.61
C THR A 7 21.08 0.23 12.06
N LEU A 8 19.84 -0.22 12.24
CA LEU A 8 19.31 -1.43 11.64
C LEU A 8 18.57 -1.05 10.36
N THR A 9 19.03 -1.61 9.25
CA THR A 9 18.42 -1.46 7.92
C THR A 9 18.02 -2.83 7.41
N GLU A 10 16.86 -2.89 6.75
CA GLU A 10 16.48 -4.08 6.00
C GLU A 10 17.25 -4.10 4.69
N THR A 11 18.11 -5.11 4.50
CA THR A 11 18.93 -5.28 3.29
C THR A 11 18.23 -6.09 2.21
N TYR A 12 17.26 -6.92 2.60
CA TYR A 12 16.47 -7.75 1.70
C TYR A 12 15.02 -7.77 2.15
N THR A 13 14.13 -7.28 1.30
CA THR A 13 12.68 -7.34 1.51
C THR A 13 12.12 -8.63 0.91
N PRO A 14 11.43 -9.49 1.68
CA PRO A 14 10.78 -10.67 1.16
C PRO A 14 9.74 -10.36 0.07
N GLU A 15 9.61 -11.28 -0.89
CA GLU A 15 8.55 -11.28 -1.91
C GLU A 15 7.16 -11.12 -1.29
N GLY A 16 6.31 -10.28 -1.90
CA GLY A 16 4.96 -10.00 -1.40
C GLY A 16 4.88 -8.99 -0.24
N TYR A 17 6.00 -8.46 0.27
CA TYR A 17 6.02 -7.47 1.35
C TYR A 17 6.56 -6.10 0.92
N GLN A 18 6.16 -5.08 1.65
CA GLN A 18 6.70 -3.72 1.59
C GLN A 18 7.87 -3.65 2.57
N GLY A 19 9.03 -3.25 2.05
CA GLY A 19 10.23 -3.12 2.86
C GLY A 19 10.16 -1.96 3.84
N LEU A 20 11.04 -1.98 4.82
CA LEU A 20 11.18 -0.91 5.80
C LEU A 20 11.56 0.40 5.11
N LYS A 21 10.65 1.37 5.19
CA LYS A 21 10.87 2.73 4.65
C LYS A 21 11.86 3.53 5.50
N GLN A 22 11.95 3.22 6.79
CA GLN A 22 12.80 3.91 7.75
C GLN A 22 13.62 2.86 8.49
N SER A 23 14.90 3.18 8.67
CA SER A 23 15.80 2.41 9.52
C SER A 23 15.41 2.53 10.98
N VAL A 24 15.77 1.52 11.77
CA VAL A 24 15.64 1.59 13.23
C VAL A 24 16.97 2.06 13.82
N THR A 25 16.93 3.11 14.63
CA THR A 25 18.10 3.63 15.34
C THR A 25 18.16 3.05 16.74
N VAL A 26 19.31 2.49 17.12
CA VAL A 26 19.59 1.99 18.46
C VAL A 26 20.74 2.82 19.03
N VAL A 27 20.53 3.46 20.18
CA VAL A 27 21.57 4.23 20.87
C VAL A 27 21.85 3.56 22.20
N ILE A 28 23.12 3.21 22.42
CA ILE A 28 23.63 2.70 23.68
C ILE A 28 24.46 3.83 24.29
N GLN A 29 24.01 4.37 25.41
CA GLN A 29 24.73 5.42 26.13
C GLN A 29 25.81 4.85 27.05
N GLU A 30 26.76 5.68 27.47
CA GLU A 30 27.85 5.28 28.36
C GLU A 30 27.37 4.85 29.76
N ASP A 31 26.21 5.35 30.19
CA ASP A 31 25.56 5.00 31.45
C ASP A 31 24.76 3.68 31.39
N GLY A 32 24.79 2.98 30.25
CA GLY A 32 24.02 1.76 30.03
C GLY A 32 22.57 1.99 29.59
N THR A 33 22.13 3.24 29.41
CA THR A 33 20.80 3.53 28.90
C THR A 33 20.70 3.17 27.41
N VAL A 34 19.75 2.30 27.05
CA VAL A 34 19.48 1.93 25.67
C VAL A 34 18.21 2.61 25.18
N THR A 35 18.27 3.23 23.99
CA THR A 35 17.08 3.77 23.31
C THR A 35 16.94 3.19 21.92
N ILE A 36 15.70 2.85 21.55
CA ILE A 36 15.33 2.39 20.22
C ILE A 36 14.34 3.39 19.63
N ASN A 37 14.69 4.01 18.50
CA ASN A 37 13.92 5.09 17.87
C ASN A 37 13.53 6.21 18.88
N GLY A 38 14.40 6.50 19.84
CA GLY A 38 14.16 7.49 20.90
C GLY A 38 13.28 7.02 22.05
N THR A 39 12.83 5.76 22.06
CA THR A 39 12.12 5.15 23.19
C THR A 39 13.11 4.40 24.07
N VAL A 40 13.11 4.67 25.38
CA VAL A 40 13.95 3.97 26.35
C VAL A 40 13.50 2.51 26.46
N VAL A 41 14.46 1.60 26.43
CA VAL A 41 14.23 0.18 26.73
C VAL A 41 14.93 -0.14 28.03
N GLU A 42 14.16 -0.54 29.03
CA GLU A 42 14.67 -0.84 30.37
C GLU A 42 15.23 -2.26 30.47
N ASP A 43 16.14 -2.46 31.42
CA ASP A 43 16.62 -3.76 31.90
C ASP A 43 17.30 -4.66 30.84
N VAL A 44 17.95 -4.03 29.85
CA VAL A 44 18.60 -4.76 28.74
C VAL A 44 20.10 -4.95 28.94
N LEU A 45 20.71 -4.13 29.80
CA LEU A 45 22.13 -4.20 30.15
C LEU A 45 22.25 -4.48 31.64
N VAL A 46 22.76 -5.67 31.98
CA VAL A 46 23.10 -6.07 33.34
C VAL A 46 24.62 -5.97 33.52
N ASP A 47 25.05 -5.21 34.52
CA ASP A 47 26.46 -5.05 34.86
C ASP A 47 27.09 -6.40 35.25
N GLY A 48 28.17 -6.77 34.57
CA GLY A 48 28.88 -8.03 34.79
C GLY A 48 28.32 -9.23 34.02
N ASP A 49 27.28 -9.03 33.19
CA ASP A 49 26.80 -10.04 32.24
C ASP A 49 27.40 -9.81 30.85
N ASP A 50 28.01 -10.86 30.30
CA ASP A 50 28.59 -10.86 28.95
C ASP A 50 27.54 -11.13 27.86
N ASN A 51 26.32 -11.53 28.24
CA ASN A 51 25.27 -12.07 27.36
C ASN A 51 24.00 -11.21 27.26
N ASN A 52 24.11 -9.90 27.48
CA ASN A 52 23.02 -8.94 27.30
C ASN A 52 22.35 -9.05 25.91
N GLN A 53 21.01 -9.07 25.88
CA GLN A 53 20.22 -9.27 24.65
C GLN A 53 19.15 -8.19 24.47
N ILE A 54 19.23 -7.46 23.35
CA ILE A 54 18.18 -6.53 22.89
C ILE A 54 17.31 -7.25 21.86
N SER A 55 16.01 -7.41 22.14
CA SER A 55 15.04 -7.98 21.20
C SER A 55 14.20 -6.87 20.56
N LEU A 56 13.97 -6.99 19.25
CA LEU A 56 13.17 -6.03 18.48
C LEU A 56 12.31 -6.76 17.46
N ASP A 57 11.00 -6.57 17.56
CA ASP A 57 10.05 -7.08 16.58
C ASP A 57 9.80 -6.04 15.48
N VAL A 58 10.26 -6.33 14.26
CA VAL A 58 10.09 -5.48 13.09
C VAL A 58 9.19 -6.16 12.08
N THR A 59 7.97 -5.65 11.92
CA THR A 59 6.93 -6.26 11.07
C THR A 59 6.83 -5.59 9.71
N ASN A 60 7.02 -6.36 8.63
CA ASN A 60 6.75 -5.91 7.27
C ASN A 60 5.26 -5.89 6.94
N LYS A 61 4.84 -4.93 6.13
CA LYS A 61 3.45 -4.84 5.63
C LYS A 61 3.33 -5.58 4.30
N ALA A 62 2.32 -6.43 4.13
CA ALA A 62 2.07 -7.06 2.84
C ALA A 62 1.80 -6.01 1.74
N LYS A 63 2.22 -6.31 0.50
CA LYS A 63 1.78 -5.56 -0.68
C LYS A 63 0.29 -5.84 -0.87
N VAL A 64 -0.55 -4.82 -0.73
CA VAL A 64 -1.95 -4.93 -1.10
C VAL A 64 -2.07 -4.77 -2.61
N PRO A 65 -2.82 -5.63 -3.31
CA PRO A 65 -3.14 -5.36 -4.71
C PRO A 65 -3.83 -4.00 -4.77
N LEU A 66 -3.48 -3.20 -5.76
CA LEU A 66 -4.17 -1.94 -6.00
C LEU A 66 -5.66 -2.25 -6.21
N PRO A 67 -6.57 -1.40 -5.69
CA PRO A 67 -7.99 -1.58 -5.98
C PRO A 67 -8.17 -1.60 -7.49
N GLU A 68 -9.02 -2.49 -7.99
CA GLU A 68 -9.37 -2.49 -9.40
C GLU A 68 -9.99 -1.14 -9.76
N THR A 69 -9.22 -0.28 -10.44
CA THR A 69 -9.71 1.02 -10.90
C THR A 69 -10.50 0.83 -12.19
N GLY A 70 -11.75 0.39 -12.06
CA GLY A 70 -12.60 0.13 -13.22
C GLY A 70 -13.90 -0.63 -12.96
N GLY A 71 -14.46 -0.52 -11.76
CA GLY A 71 -15.65 -1.27 -11.35
C GLY A 71 -16.90 -1.11 -12.23
N SER A 72 -17.95 -1.86 -11.88
CA SER A 72 -19.21 -2.08 -12.63
C SER A 72 -19.96 -0.82 -13.11
N GLY A 73 -19.65 0.38 -12.61
CA GLY A 73 -20.27 1.64 -13.03
C GLY A 73 -20.10 1.99 -14.52
N ARG A 74 -19.06 1.47 -15.20
CA ARG A 74 -18.87 1.71 -16.65
C ARG A 74 -19.89 0.96 -17.51
N ILE A 75 -20.33 -0.21 -17.07
CA ILE A 75 -21.28 -1.06 -17.82
C ILE A 75 -22.61 -0.33 -18.02
N GLY A 76 -23.09 0.40 -17.01
CA GLY A 76 -24.32 1.20 -17.10
C GLY A 76 -24.24 2.32 -18.15
N VAL A 77 -23.09 3.01 -18.25
CA VAL A 77 -22.89 4.09 -19.23
C VAL A 77 -22.90 3.54 -20.66
N TYR A 78 -22.22 2.42 -20.92
CA TYR A 78 -22.22 1.78 -22.23
C TYR A 78 -23.61 1.29 -22.63
N LEU A 79 -24.37 0.72 -21.70
CA LEU A 79 -25.72 0.24 -21.95
C LEU A 79 -26.67 1.40 -22.30
N ALA A 80 -26.62 2.50 -21.56
CA ALA A 80 -27.39 3.71 -21.86
C ALA A 80 -27.03 4.29 -23.24
N GLY A 81 -25.74 4.32 -23.58
CA GLY A 81 -25.27 4.75 -24.90
C GLY A 81 -25.78 3.86 -26.04
N ALA A 82 -25.75 2.53 -25.88
CA ALA A 82 -26.25 1.58 -26.87
C ALA A 82 -27.78 1.73 -27.09
N ILE A 83 -28.54 1.93 -26.01
CA ILE A 83 -29.99 2.19 -26.09
C ILE A 83 -30.27 3.49 -26.85
N ALA A 84 -29.55 4.57 -26.54
CA ALA A 84 -29.71 5.85 -27.22
C ALA A 84 -29.42 5.77 -28.73
N LEU A 85 -28.35 5.05 -29.12
CA LEU A 85 -28.02 4.80 -30.53
C LEU A 85 -29.10 3.96 -31.23
N GLY A 86 -29.63 2.94 -30.57
CA GLY A 86 -30.73 2.12 -31.11
C GLY A 86 -32.01 2.92 -31.37
N ILE A 87 -32.44 3.73 -30.39
CA ILE A 87 -33.62 4.61 -30.52
C ILE A 87 -33.41 5.60 -31.67
N SER A 88 -32.24 6.23 -31.75
CA SER A 88 -31.89 7.15 -32.84
C SER A 88 -31.95 6.47 -34.22
N GLY A 89 -31.43 5.24 -34.32
CA GLY A 89 -31.49 4.44 -35.55
C GLY A 89 -32.93 4.13 -35.98
N VAL A 90 -33.79 3.69 -35.05
CA VAL A 90 -35.21 3.43 -35.34
C VAL A 90 -35.93 4.71 -35.78
N TYR A 91 -35.68 5.83 -35.09
CA TYR A 91 -36.27 7.13 -35.46
C TYR A 91 -35.86 7.56 -36.87
N LEU A 92 -34.58 7.45 -37.23
CA LEU A 92 -34.08 7.78 -38.56
C LEU A 92 -34.67 6.86 -39.64
N PHE A 93 -34.80 5.56 -39.36
CA PHE A 93 -35.44 4.60 -40.26
C PHE A 93 -36.90 4.97 -40.54
N MET A 94 -37.68 5.25 -39.50
CA MET A 94 -39.08 5.68 -39.63
C MET A 94 -39.20 7.02 -40.38
N ARG A 95 -38.30 7.98 -40.11
CA ARG A 95 -38.28 9.27 -40.79
C ARG A 95 -37.92 9.15 -42.27
N ASN A 96 -37.07 8.21 -42.64
CA ASN A 96 -36.68 8.01 -44.03
C ASN A 96 -37.81 7.29 -44.79
N HIS A 97 -38.35 6.20 -44.25
CA HIS A 97 -39.45 5.47 -44.88
C HIS A 97 -40.79 6.22 -44.89
N GLY A 98 -41.07 7.09 -43.92
CA GLY A 98 -42.27 7.92 -43.92
C GLY A 98 -42.32 8.94 -45.08
N LYS A 99 -41.17 9.28 -45.67
CA LYS A 99 -41.09 10.16 -46.84
C LYS A 99 -41.31 9.41 -48.16
N ASP A 100 -41.06 8.11 -48.18
CA ASP A 100 -41.22 7.27 -49.37
C ASP A 100 -42.69 6.91 -49.64
N VAL A 101 -43.57 6.99 -48.64
CA VAL A 101 -45.02 6.69 -48.75
C VAL A 101 -45.85 7.88 -49.27
N MET A 102 -45.27 9.08 -49.37
CA MET A 102 -45.96 10.31 -49.80
C MET A 102 -45.58 10.78 -51.21
N LYS A 103 -45.03 9.90 -52.04
CA LYS A 103 -44.64 10.18 -53.43
C LYS A 103 -45.37 9.23 -54.37
#